data_AF-H0H1R7-F1
#
_entry.id   AF-H0H1R7-F1
#
_cell.length_a   1.000
_cell.length_b   1.000
_cell.length_c   1.000
_cell.angle_alpha   90.00
_cell.angle_beta   90.00
_cell.angle_gamma   90.00
#
_symmetry.space_group_name_H-M   'P 1'
#
loop_
_entity.id
_entity.type
_entity.pdbx_description
1 polymer ?
#
loop_
_entity_poly.entity_id
_entity_poly.type
_entity_poly.pdbx_seq_one_letter_code
_entity_poly.pdbx_strand_id
1 'polypeptide(L)'
;MVAYSPIIATFGNRAEQFLETDSDFARYHAKLNKKLQHLRSRCHLITKDTKKYASKNKYGEISSEDYDNKTKLIGVLILLHAERDLALAETLKLRARQRGKLKKSEEKVLSTRLKKACKTADKLANVTQNESQWITRVQYLAFAKLTHAEYLINGKRFKRKDNAKISNNLALVFATLEHLKSLNLLSEEVTDNIIDKYQYSLKLFAGNLMTMPEINNFIVERVQSEENKEDELAKLLLDNKFDMKKITTSTEDQKATTNINWRSFNAKIIDAEVAQFLEQGLSIHPTQIPQYTQKLLRLEKALDLHEIYIANHGDQDDVDEMVENSSENNQIILAYIKYNILLTSISRERDLFSHLWNQWLKLNTSIPSKLTKFKEMARIVKNLTKYLSEIMELPGVYSDDELLSQLDLCRLYFQLFLNTGCLSVLYQSKGRYMEALALYVDAHQRLENKLSEIGTLDEILLPASLLSSNYIQGLQKRIENGGNSVIALAEYERSNRSDNLKRYDLTVIEKLDCRKIMPTDIQLKNLFPLKPKVLPVPSKPTLFDLAFNYITYEKQETPSPQVKNSIVESNSLSQISTSNEQTGKEPKKKRGFLSLFGR
;
A
#
# COMPACT_ATOMS: atom_id res chain seq x y z
N MET A 1 -15.56 -22.67 -17.70
CA MET A 1 -14.74 -21.80 -18.58
C MET A 1 -14.62 -20.44 -17.90
N VAL A 2 -13.48 -19.75 -18.00
CA VAL A 2 -13.35 -18.38 -17.46
C VAL A 2 -14.16 -17.43 -18.33
N ALA A 3 -15.18 -16.80 -17.77
CA ALA A 3 -15.99 -15.81 -18.49
C ALA A 3 -15.17 -14.53 -18.74
N TYR A 4 -15.36 -13.90 -19.89
CA TYR A 4 -14.75 -12.58 -20.13
C TYR A 4 -15.50 -11.52 -19.32
N SER A 5 -14.75 -10.67 -18.60
CA SER A 5 -15.30 -9.55 -17.82
C SER A 5 -15.04 -8.19 -18.51
N PRO A 6 -16.07 -7.58 -19.13
CA PRO A 6 -16.03 -6.20 -19.60
C PRO A 6 -15.69 -5.18 -18.50
N ILE A 7 -16.14 -5.40 -17.26
CA ILE A 7 -15.95 -4.45 -16.15
C ILE A 7 -14.51 -4.48 -15.65
N ILE A 8 -13.91 -5.66 -15.45
CA ILE A 8 -12.48 -5.77 -15.09
C ILE A 8 -11.62 -5.20 -16.22
N ALA A 9 -11.92 -5.52 -17.49
CA ALA A 9 -11.17 -5.04 -18.64
C ALA A 9 -11.25 -3.51 -18.88
N THR A 10 -12.15 -2.80 -18.19
CA THR A 10 -12.30 -1.34 -18.22
C THR A 10 -12.00 -0.73 -16.86
N PHE A 11 -12.94 -0.75 -15.92
CA PHE A 11 -12.82 -0.16 -14.59
C PHE A 11 -11.80 -0.89 -13.69
N GLY A 12 -11.71 -2.22 -13.74
CA GLY A 12 -10.69 -2.96 -12.97
C GLY A 12 -9.26 -2.54 -13.36
N ASN A 13 -9.00 -2.49 -14.65
CA ASN A 13 -7.77 -1.98 -15.26
C ASN A 13 -7.53 -0.45 -15.05
N ARG A 14 -8.48 0.30 -14.45
CA ARG A 14 -8.23 1.64 -13.88
C ARG A 14 -7.76 1.56 -12.42
N ALA A 15 -8.36 0.68 -11.62
CA ALA A 15 -7.98 0.43 -10.23
C ALA A 15 -6.56 -0.18 -10.14
N GLU A 16 -6.26 -1.23 -10.93
CA GLU A 16 -4.93 -1.84 -11.06
C GLU A 16 -3.82 -0.84 -11.42
N GLN A 17 -4.16 0.27 -12.09
CA GLN A 17 -3.23 1.30 -12.52
C GLN A 17 -3.24 2.56 -11.63
N PHE A 18 -4.02 2.57 -10.53
CA PHE A 18 -4.13 3.67 -9.57
C PHE A 18 -4.25 5.04 -10.25
N LEU A 19 -5.22 5.15 -11.18
CA LEU A 19 -5.39 6.35 -12.01
C LEU A 19 -6.03 7.51 -11.22
N GLU A 20 -5.20 8.30 -10.54
CA GLU A 20 -5.65 9.46 -9.76
C GLU A 20 -5.56 10.79 -10.54
N THR A 21 -4.44 11.05 -11.23
CA THR A 21 -4.20 12.37 -11.85
C THR A 21 -4.73 12.46 -13.29
N ASP A 22 -4.96 13.69 -13.77
CA ASP A 22 -5.30 13.91 -15.18
C ASP A 22 -4.17 13.50 -16.13
N SER A 23 -2.92 13.48 -15.64
CA SER A 23 -1.75 13.03 -16.39
C SER A 23 -1.76 11.50 -16.57
N ASP A 24 -2.23 10.76 -15.58
CA ASP A 24 -2.32 9.31 -15.63
C ASP A 24 -3.50 8.84 -16.47
N PHE A 25 -4.66 9.50 -16.37
CA PHE A 25 -5.74 9.30 -17.34
C PHE A 25 -5.34 9.67 -18.77
N ALA A 26 -4.47 10.67 -18.98
CA ALA A 26 -3.94 10.99 -20.31
C ALA A 26 -2.96 9.91 -20.83
N ARG A 27 -2.10 9.35 -19.96
CA ARG A 27 -1.24 8.20 -20.26
C ARG A 27 -2.06 6.95 -20.56
N TYR A 28 -3.09 6.67 -19.77
CA TYR A 28 -4.05 5.58 -19.95
C TYR A 28 -4.80 5.70 -21.28
N HIS A 29 -5.32 6.89 -21.60
CA HIS A 29 -5.90 7.19 -22.91
C HIS A 29 -4.92 6.93 -24.07
N ALA A 30 -3.62 7.24 -23.92
CA ALA A 30 -2.60 6.90 -24.92
C ALA A 30 -2.35 5.38 -25.03
N LYS A 31 -2.30 4.65 -23.90
CA LYS A 31 -2.23 3.17 -23.88
C LYS A 31 -3.43 2.55 -24.62
N LEU A 32 -4.64 3.03 -24.34
CA LEU A 32 -5.88 2.57 -24.99
C LEU A 32 -5.86 2.78 -26.50
N ASN A 33 -5.38 3.94 -27.00
CA ASN A 33 -5.29 4.17 -28.45
C ASN A 33 -4.34 3.17 -29.15
N LYS A 34 -3.20 2.83 -28.53
CA LYS A 34 -2.31 1.76 -29.03
C LYS A 34 -3.01 0.39 -29.00
N LYS A 35 -3.66 0.03 -27.89
CA LYS A 35 -4.43 -1.24 -27.75
C LYS A 35 -5.54 -1.35 -28.82
N LEU A 36 -6.25 -0.26 -29.10
CA LEU A 36 -7.26 -0.18 -30.16
C LEU A 36 -6.68 -0.31 -31.58
N GLN A 37 -5.47 0.21 -31.83
CA GLN A 37 -4.79 0.02 -33.12
C GLN A 37 -4.46 -1.45 -33.37
N HIS A 38 -3.92 -2.16 -32.37
CA HIS A 38 -3.64 -3.60 -32.46
C HIS A 38 -4.92 -4.46 -32.52
N LEU A 39 -6.01 -4.05 -31.86
CA LEU A 39 -7.29 -4.75 -31.99
C LEU A 39 -7.91 -4.55 -33.39
N ARG A 40 -7.80 -3.35 -33.99
CA ARG A 40 -8.23 -3.12 -35.38
C ARG A 40 -7.43 -3.93 -36.40
N SER A 41 -6.13 -4.15 -36.17
CA SER A 41 -5.34 -5.03 -37.04
C SER A 41 -5.75 -6.50 -36.89
N ARG A 42 -5.93 -6.98 -35.65
CA ARG A 42 -6.36 -8.35 -35.34
C ARG A 42 -7.77 -8.68 -35.88
N CYS A 43 -8.70 -7.73 -35.83
CA CYS A 43 -10.05 -7.91 -36.38
C CYS A 43 -10.14 -7.61 -37.90
N HIS A 44 -9.02 -7.38 -38.59
CA HIS A 44 -8.96 -7.04 -40.03
C HIS A 44 -9.81 -5.83 -40.47
N LEU A 45 -10.01 -4.87 -39.55
CA LEU A 45 -10.79 -3.63 -39.73
C LEU A 45 -9.94 -2.44 -40.22
N ILE A 46 -8.68 -2.66 -40.63
CA ILE A 46 -7.81 -1.62 -41.17
C ILE A 46 -8.15 -1.33 -42.63
N THR A 47 -8.55 -0.09 -42.90
CA THR A 47 -8.79 0.46 -44.23
C THR A 47 -7.51 1.10 -44.79
N LYS A 48 -6.92 0.51 -45.82
CA LYS A 48 -5.73 1.09 -46.50
C LYS A 48 -6.05 2.27 -47.42
N ASP A 49 -7.28 2.37 -47.91
CA ASP A 49 -7.74 3.47 -48.78
C ASP A 49 -8.10 4.70 -47.93
N THR A 50 -7.22 5.69 -47.91
CA THR A 50 -7.42 6.97 -47.22
C THR A 50 -8.26 7.96 -48.03
N LYS A 51 -8.36 7.80 -49.35
CA LYS A 51 -9.10 8.73 -50.23
C LYS A 51 -10.61 8.47 -50.18
N LYS A 52 -11.02 7.21 -50.04
CA LYS A 52 -12.43 6.78 -49.87
C LYS A 52 -12.68 6.12 -48.52
N TYR A 53 -12.07 6.63 -47.45
CA TYR A 53 -12.17 6.08 -46.09
C TYR A 53 -13.63 5.90 -45.64
N ALA A 54 -14.47 6.93 -45.82
CA ALA A 54 -15.84 6.96 -45.28
C ALA A 54 -16.73 5.83 -45.81
N SER A 55 -16.67 5.55 -47.12
CA SER A 55 -17.46 4.51 -47.79
C SER A 55 -16.80 3.14 -47.83
N LYS A 56 -15.68 2.95 -47.12
CA LYS A 56 -14.99 1.66 -46.93
C LYS A 56 -14.79 1.33 -45.44
N ASN A 57 -15.47 2.06 -44.55
CA ASN A 57 -15.25 2.03 -43.11
C ASN A 57 -15.96 0.83 -42.43
N LYS A 58 -15.34 -0.35 -42.54
CA LYS A 58 -15.79 -1.61 -41.92
C LYS A 58 -16.22 -1.50 -40.46
N TYR A 59 -15.67 -0.57 -39.67
CA TYR A 59 -16.08 -0.39 -38.26
C TYR A 59 -17.54 0.12 -38.12
N GLY A 60 -18.02 0.89 -39.09
CA GLY A 60 -19.41 1.32 -39.16
C GLY A 60 -20.37 0.15 -39.36
N GLU A 61 -19.96 -0.81 -40.18
CA GLU A 61 -20.79 -1.89 -40.74
C GLU A 61 -20.93 -3.13 -39.83
N ILE A 62 -20.07 -3.29 -38.80
CA ILE A 62 -20.09 -4.44 -37.87
C ILE A 62 -21.52 -4.72 -37.36
N SER A 63 -22.02 -5.94 -37.62
CA SER A 63 -23.30 -6.52 -37.18
C SER A 63 -23.13 -7.42 -35.94
N SER A 64 -24.21 -8.03 -35.46
CA SER A 64 -24.18 -9.13 -34.48
C SER A 64 -23.57 -10.41 -35.07
N GLU A 65 -23.92 -10.77 -36.32
CA GLU A 65 -23.34 -11.91 -37.04
C GLU A 65 -21.81 -11.86 -37.10
N ASP A 66 -21.22 -10.66 -37.18
CA ASP A 66 -19.77 -10.45 -37.13
C ASP A 66 -19.15 -10.82 -35.77
N TYR A 67 -19.87 -10.57 -34.67
CA TYR A 67 -19.42 -10.92 -33.33
C TYR A 67 -19.39 -12.44 -33.11
N ASP A 68 -20.46 -13.12 -33.56
CA ASP A 68 -20.63 -14.56 -33.38
C ASP A 68 -19.74 -15.37 -34.34
N ASN A 69 -19.76 -15.04 -35.63
CA ASN A 69 -19.11 -15.87 -36.66
C ASN A 69 -17.63 -15.56 -36.89
N LYS A 70 -17.16 -14.34 -36.60
CA LYS A 70 -15.75 -13.95 -36.87
C LYS A 70 -14.90 -13.97 -35.61
N THR A 71 -15.17 -13.11 -34.63
CA THR A 71 -14.41 -13.10 -33.36
C THR A 71 -15.08 -12.26 -32.27
N LYS A 72 -15.25 -12.85 -31.07
CA LYS A 72 -15.68 -12.13 -29.85
C LYS A 72 -14.77 -10.97 -29.42
N LEU A 73 -13.54 -10.88 -29.96
CA LEU A 73 -12.66 -9.71 -29.83
C LEU A 73 -13.28 -8.40 -30.38
N ILE A 74 -14.30 -8.49 -31.23
CA ILE A 74 -15.05 -7.33 -31.73
C ILE A 74 -15.78 -6.61 -30.59
N GLY A 75 -16.38 -7.33 -29.64
CA GLY A 75 -16.98 -6.73 -28.44
C GLY A 75 -15.93 -5.99 -27.60
N VAL A 76 -14.76 -6.61 -27.39
CA VAL A 76 -13.61 -6.00 -26.68
C VAL A 76 -13.12 -4.73 -27.39
N LEU A 77 -13.10 -4.72 -28.72
CA LEU A 77 -12.72 -3.54 -29.51
C LEU A 77 -13.72 -2.39 -29.35
N ILE A 78 -15.03 -2.65 -29.38
CA ILE A 78 -16.06 -1.63 -29.25
C ILE A 78 -16.13 -1.11 -27.81
N LEU A 79 -16.04 -2.00 -26.81
CA LEU A 79 -15.93 -1.67 -25.37
C LEU A 79 -14.76 -0.71 -25.12
N LEU A 80 -13.55 -1.07 -25.55
CA LEU A 80 -12.36 -0.23 -25.35
C LEU A 80 -12.40 1.07 -26.16
N HIS A 81 -13.25 1.17 -27.19
CA HIS A 81 -13.46 2.40 -27.95
C HIS A 81 -14.36 3.39 -27.19
N ALA A 82 -15.39 2.90 -26.51
CA ALA A 82 -16.19 3.69 -25.57
C ALA A 82 -15.31 4.15 -24.38
N GLU A 83 -14.59 3.21 -23.75
CA GLU A 83 -13.70 3.45 -22.62
C GLU A 83 -12.61 4.50 -22.94
N ARG A 84 -12.10 4.56 -24.18
CA ARG A 84 -11.19 5.64 -24.60
C ARG A 84 -11.85 7.02 -24.47
N ASP A 85 -13.07 7.18 -24.97
CA ASP A 85 -13.75 8.49 -24.91
C ASP A 85 -14.22 8.84 -23.48
N LEU A 86 -14.46 7.84 -22.62
CA LEU A 86 -14.62 8.03 -21.17
C LEU A 86 -13.32 8.47 -20.49
N ALA A 87 -12.18 7.81 -20.76
CA ALA A 87 -10.88 8.19 -20.19
C ALA A 87 -10.50 9.64 -20.54
N LEU A 88 -10.79 10.08 -21.78
CA LEU A 88 -10.62 11.48 -22.17
C LEU A 88 -11.59 12.41 -21.41
N ALA A 89 -12.84 12.00 -21.17
CA ALA A 89 -13.78 12.74 -20.33
C ALA A 89 -13.29 12.89 -18.88
N GLU A 90 -12.67 11.86 -18.29
CA GLU A 90 -12.03 11.94 -16.96
C GLU A 90 -10.91 12.98 -16.92
N THR A 91 -9.99 13.02 -17.92
CA THR A 91 -8.93 14.05 -17.94
C THR A 91 -9.49 15.48 -17.91
N LEU A 92 -10.64 15.72 -18.55
CA LEU A 92 -11.27 17.04 -18.60
C LEU A 92 -11.99 17.36 -17.28
N LYS A 93 -12.63 16.36 -16.66
CA LYS A 93 -13.23 16.48 -15.31
C LYS A 93 -12.16 16.77 -14.24
N LEU A 94 -11.03 16.05 -14.25
CA LEU A 94 -9.93 16.24 -13.28
C LEU A 94 -9.25 17.61 -13.45
N ARG A 95 -8.95 18.03 -14.68
CA ARG A 95 -8.46 19.40 -14.95
C ARG A 95 -9.43 20.48 -14.53
N ALA A 96 -10.74 20.25 -14.66
CA ALA A 96 -11.73 21.20 -14.16
C ALA A 96 -11.69 21.33 -12.64
N ARG A 97 -11.57 20.21 -11.90
CA ARG A 97 -11.39 20.19 -10.44
C ARG A 97 -10.11 20.95 -10.03
N GLN A 98 -8.95 20.60 -10.59
CA GLN A 98 -7.66 21.26 -10.33
C GLN A 98 -7.67 22.78 -10.50
N ARG A 99 -8.51 23.32 -11.40
CA ARG A 99 -8.59 24.76 -11.73
C ARG A 99 -9.85 25.44 -11.18
N GLY A 100 -10.65 24.74 -10.38
CA GLY A 100 -11.97 25.18 -9.88
C GLY A 100 -13.04 25.42 -10.95
N LYS A 101 -12.73 25.31 -12.25
CA LYS A 101 -13.67 25.56 -13.37
C LYS A 101 -13.28 24.83 -14.65
N LEU A 102 -14.31 24.41 -15.39
CA LEU A 102 -14.20 23.81 -16.73
C LEU A 102 -14.22 24.92 -17.80
N LYS A 103 -13.33 24.88 -18.81
CA LYS A 103 -13.35 25.89 -19.88
C LYS A 103 -14.50 25.60 -20.86
N LYS A 104 -15.17 26.65 -21.37
CA LYS A 104 -16.28 26.53 -22.35
C LYS A 104 -15.93 25.70 -23.60
N SER A 105 -14.66 25.65 -24.01
CA SER A 105 -14.15 24.79 -25.09
C SER A 105 -14.04 23.32 -24.66
N GLU A 106 -13.40 23.04 -23.53
CA GLU A 106 -13.28 21.71 -22.92
C GLU A 106 -14.65 21.10 -22.62
N GLU A 107 -15.63 21.92 -22.20
CA GLU A 107 -17.01 21.51 -21.93
C GLU A 107 -17.75 21.03 -23.20
N LYS A 108 -17.49 21.67 -24.35
CA LYS A 108 -17.96 21.20 -25.67
C LYS A 108 -17.28 19.88 -26.06
N VAL A 109 -16.01 19.67 -25.70
CA VAL A 109 -15.32 18.39 -25.93
C VAL A 109 -15.86 17.29 -25.00
N LEU A 110 -16.04 17.57 -23.71
CA LEU A 110 -16.59 16.65 -22.72
C LEU A 110 -17.96 16.11 -23.13
N SER A 111 -18.90 17.02 -23.42
CA SER A 111 -20.25 16.68 -23.87
C SER A 111 -20.29 15.90 -25.19
N THR A 112 -19.44 16.26 -26.16
CA THR A 112 -19.36 15.53 -27.45
C THR A 112 -18.64 14.18 -27.35
N ARG A 113 -17.72 14.00 -26.39
CA ARG A 113 -17.07 12.71 -26.11
C ARG A 113 -17.98 11.75 -25.36
N LEU A 114 -18.67 12.21 -24.32
CA LEU A 114 -19.67 11.39 -23.62
C LEU A 114 -20.81 10.97 -24.55
N LYS A 115 -21.31 11.88 -25.41
CA LYS A 115 -22.32 11.53 -26.44
C LYS A 115 -21.82 10.50 -27.46
N LYS A 116 -20.49 10.44 -27.72
CA LYS A 116 -19.88 9.39 -28.56
C LYS A 116 -19.73 8.08 -27.79
N ALA A 117 -19.32 8.12 -26.53
CA ALA A 117 -19.21 6.95 -25.66
C ALA A 117 -20.54 6.20 -25.56
N CYS A 118 -21.66 6.90 -25.30
CA CYS A 118 -23.01 6.32 -25.35
C CYS A 118 -23.28 5.65 -26.69
N LYS A 119 -23.13 6.35 -27.84
CA LYS A 119 -23.36 5.75 -29.16
C LYS A 119 -22.50 4.51 -29.44
N THR A 120 -21.29 4.42 -28.90
CA THR A 120 -20.47 3.21 -29.00
C THR A 120 -20.90 2.10 -28.04
N ALA A 121 -21.46 2.45 -26.87
CA ALA A 121 -22.06 1.49 -25.93
C ALA A 121 -23.42 0.97 -26.43
N ASP A 122 -24.24 1.81 -27.06
CA ASP A 122 -25.46 1.42 -27.77
C ASP A 122 -25.13 0.39 -28.88
N LYS A 123 -24.08 0.67 -29.69
CA LYS A 123 -23.61 -0.30 -30.68
C LYS A 123 -23.06 -1.57 -30.03
N LEU A 124 -22.39 -1.50 -28.87
CA LEU A 124 -21.92 -2.68 -28.14
C LEU A 124 -23.07 -3.56 -27.66
N ALA A 125 -24.11 -2.95 -27.07
CA ALA A 125 -25.32 -3.63 -26.62
C ALA A 125 -26.06 -4.30 -27.78
N ASN A 126 -26.14 -3.66 -28.95
CA ASN A 126 -26.78 -4.24 -30.13
C ASN A 126 -25.94 -5.36 -30.80
N VAL A 127 -24.62 -5.20 -30.87
CA VAL A 127 -23.71 -6.20 -31.49
C VAL A 127 -23.59 -7.47 -30.63
N THR A 128 -23.72 -7.37 -29.31
CA THR A 128 -23.51 -8.51 -28.39
C THR A 128 -24.82 -9.15 -27.88
N GLN A 129 -25.94 -8.98 -28.60
CA GLN A 129 -27.25 -9.52 -28.21
C GLN A 129 -27.24 -11.05 -28.05
N ASN A 130 -26.54 -11.76 -28.94
CA ASN A 130 -26.50 -13.22 -28.99
C ASN A 130 -25.46 -13.85 -28.01
N GLU A 131 -24.91 -13.10 -27.05
CA GLU A 131 -23.81 -13.60 -26.22
C GLU A 131 -24.24 -14.72 -25.26
N SER A 132 -23.88 -15.95 -25.64
CA SER A 132 -23.95 -17.20 -24.90
C SER A 132 -23.66 -17.17 -23.38
N GLN A 133 -22.80 -16.29 -22.88
CA GLN A 133 -22.53 -16.13 -21.44
C GLN A 133 -23.27 -14.92 -20.87
N TRP A 134 -24.33 -15.20 -20.10
CA TRP A 134 -25.14 -14.18 -19.41
C TRP A 134 -24.27 -13.23 -18.56
N ILE A 135 -23.22 -13.74 -17.89
CA ILE A 135 -22.28 -12.97 -17.08
C ILE A 135 -21.63 -11.85 -17.92
N THR A 136 -21.15 -12.19 -19.11
CA THR A 136 -20.51 -11.26 -20.04
C THR A 136 -21.53 -10.30 -20.65
N ARG A 137 -22.75 -10.77 -20.95
CA ARG A 137 -23.87 -9.96 -21.45
C ARG A 137 -24.31 -8.89 -20.44
N VAL A 138 -24.60 -9.29 -19.20
CA VAL A 138 -24.95 -8.41 -18.07
C VAL A 138 -23.89 -7.35 -17.85
N GLN A 139 -22.60 -7.72 -17.91
CA GLN A 139 -21.51 -6.74 -17.75
C GLN A 139 -21.38 -5.75 -18.93
N TYR A 140 -21.69 -6.14 -20.17
CA TYR A 140 -21.78 -5.20 -21.29
C TYR A 140 -22.95 -4.22 -21.12
N LEU A 141 -24.11 -4.69 -20.69
CA LEU A 141 -25.30 -3.87 -20.43
C LEU A 141 -25.08 -2.91 -19.25
N ALA A 142 -24.49 -3.38 -18.15
CA ALA A 142 -24.14 -2.55 -17.01
C ALA A 142 -23.12 -1.46 -17.37
N PHE A 143 -22.08 -1.80 -18.14
CA PHE A 143 -21.15 -0.80 -18.68
C PHE A 143 -21.89 0.24 -19.55
N ALA A 144 -22.82 -0.18 -20.40
CA ALA A 144 -23.60 0.74 -21.23
C ALA A 144 -24.45 1.72 -20.38
N LYS A 145 -25.17 1.22 -19.36
CA LYS A 145 -25.95 2.06 -18.45
C LYS A 145 -25.09 3.03 -17.63
N LEU A 146 -23.88 2.62 -17.22
CA LEU A 146 -22.89 3.55 -16.64
C LEU A 146 -22.49 4.67 -17.61
N THR A 147 -22.25 4.36 -18.91
CA THR A 147 -21.91 5.42 -19.89
C THR A 147 -23.05 6.42 -20.08
N HIS A 148 -24.30 5.94 -20.09
CA HIS A 148 -25.48 6.81 -20.14
C HIS A 148 -25.63 7.66 -18.89
N ALA A 149 -25.45 7.09 -17.69
CA ALA A 149 -25.43 7.86 -16.45
C ALA A 149 -24.35 8.96 -16.48
N GLU A 150 -23.11 8.67 -16.87
CA GLU A 150 -22.05 9.69 -17.02
C GLU A 150 -22.45 10.81 -18.00
N TYR A 151 -23.10 10.48 -19.13
CA TYR A 151 -23.55 11.45 -20.12
C TYR A 151 -24.74 12.29 -19.65
N LEU A 152 -25.72 11.70 -18.96
CA LEU A 152 -26.84 12.42 -18.36
C LEU A 152 -26.37 13.37 -17.25
N ILE A 153 -25.39 12.96 -16.44
CA ILE A 153 -24.84 13.75 -15.34
C ILE A 153 -23.95 14.89 -15.86
N ASN A 154 -23.04 14.64 -16.81
CA ASN A 154 -21.95 15.56 -17.17
C ASN A 154 -21.99 16.09 -18.62
N GLY A 155 -22.77 15.49 -19.52
CA GLY A 155 -22.73 15.78 -20.96
C GLY A 155 -23.98 16.41 -21.56
N LYS A 156 -25.17 16.25 -20.94
CA LYS A 156 -26.39 16.99 -21.31
C LYS A 156 -26.46 18.34 -20.58
N ARG A 157 -26.64 19.45 -21.31
CA ARG A 157 -27.11 20.72 -20.75
C ARG A 157 -28.63 20.80 -20.85
N PHE A 158 -29.33 20.66 -19.74
CA PHE A 158 -30.74 21.03 -19.59
C PHE A 158 -30.93 21.78 -18.27
N LYS A 159 -31.99 22.61 -18.16
CA LYS A 159 -32.32 23.34 -16.93
C LYS A 159 -32.75 22.40 -15.77
N ARG A 160 -33.23 21.20 -16.11
CA ARG A 160 -33.48 20.07 -15.19
C ARG A 160 -32.86 18.83 -15.84
N LYS A 161 -32.25 17.93 -15.06
CA LYS A 161 -31.72 16.65 -15.57
C LYS A 161 -32.81 15.59 -15.56
N ASP A 162 -32.60 14.52 -16.32
CA ASP A 162 -33.51 13.37 -16.37
C ASP A 162 -33.35 12.49 -15.11
N ASN A 163 -33.62 13.04 -13.91
CA ASN A 163 -33.27 12.44 -12.61
C ASN A 163 -33.65 10.96 -12.51
N ALA A 164 -34.90 10.61 -12.84
CA ALA A 164 -35.40 9.24 -12.85
C ALA A 164 -34.61 8.29 -13.77
N LYS A 165 -34.14 8.77 -14.93
CA LYS A 165 -33.30 7.98 -15.85
C LYS A 165 -31.85 7.85 -15.37
N ILE A 166 -31.38 8.75 -14.51
CA ILE A 166 -30.05 8.64 -13.87
C ILE A 166 -30.13 7.63 -12.72
N SER A 167 -31.08 7.82 -11.79
CA SER A 167 -31.22 6.93 -10.63
C SER A 167 -31.61 5.51 -11.04
N ASN A 168 -32.47 5.33 -12.04
CA ASN A 168 -32.78 3.99 -12.56
C ASN A 168 -31.56 3.28 -13.16
N ASN A 169 -30.80 3.95 -14.06
CA ASN A 169 -29.60 3.36 -14.65
C ASN A 169 -28.53 3.02 -13.60
N LEU A 170 -28.36 3.85 -12.57
CA LEU A 170 -27.41 3.58 -11.48
C LEU A 170 -27.88 2.46 -10.55
N ALA A 171 -29.16 2.42 -10.18
CA ALA A 171 -29.73 1.37 -9.33
C ALA A 171 -29.62 -0.01 -9.98
N LEU A 172 -30.01 -0.14 -11.26
CA LEU A 172 -29.88 -1.39 -12.00
C LEU A 172 -28.41 -1.81 -12.16
N VAL A 173 -27.46 -0.88 -12.26
CA VAL A 173 -26.03 -1.22 -12.26
C VAL A 173 -25.56 -1.70 -10.89
N PHE A 174 -25.93 -1.02 -9.80
CA PHE A 174 -25.50 -1.43 -8.45
C PHE A 174 -25.99 -2.84 -8.15
N ALA A 175 -27.26 -3.14 -8.45
CA ALA A 175 -27.81 -4.49 -8.42
C ALA A 175 -26.95 -5.52 -9.21
N THR A 176 -26.50 -5.20 -10.43
CA THR A 176 -25.60 -6.12 -11.17
C THR A 176 -24.25 -6.32 -10.50
N LEU A 177 -23.67 -5.26 -9.90
CA LEU A 177 -22.36 -5.34 -9.26
C LEU A 177 -22.43 -6.14 -7.96
N GLU A 178 -23.44 -5.89 -7.14
CA GLU A 178 -23.68 -6.56 -5.86
C GLU A 178 -24.00 -8.05 -6.06
N HIS A 179 -24.76 -8.41 -7.10
CA HIS A 179 -25.04 -9.80 -7.48
C HIS A 179 -23.81 -10.50 -8.09
N LEU A 180 -23.00 -9.82 -8.90
CA LEU A 180 -21.74 -10.38 -9.40
C LEU A 180 -20.67 -10.52 -8.30
N LYS A 181 -20.72 -9.65 -7.27
CA LYS A 181 -19.91 -9.73 -6.05
C LYS A 181 -20.32 -10.93 -5.18
N SER A 182 -21.62 -11.13 -4.91
CA SER A 182 -22.08 -12.29 -4.11
C SER A 182 -21.82 -13.65 -4.79
N LEU A 183 -21.84 -13.70 -6.12
CA LEU A 183 -21.43 -14.86 -6.91
C LEU A 183 -19.90 -15.05 -7.04
N ASN A 184 -19.08 -14.17 -6.45
CA ASN A 184 -17.61 -14.15 -6.57
C ASN A 184 -17.10 -14.08 -8.04
N LEU A 185 -17.88 -13.48 -8.94
CA LEU A 185 -17.58 -13.33 -10.37
C LEU A 185 -16.89 -11.99 -10.71
N LEU A 186 -16.86 -11.06 -9.76
CA LEU A 186 -16.23 -9.74 -9.87
C LEU A 186 -15.49 -9.45 -8.56
N SER A 187 -14.30 -8.86 -8.66
CA SER A 187 -13.50 -8.51 -7.48
C SER A 187 -14.17 -7.41 -6.65
N GLU A 188 -14.16 -7.61 -5.33
CA GLU A 188 -14.74 -6.71 -4.33
C GLU A 188 -14.22 -5.26 -4.51
N GLU A 189 -12.89 -5.08 -4.58
CA GLU A 189 -12.25 -3.79 -4.85
C GLU A 189 -12.83 -3.05 -6.06
N VAL A 190 -13.16 -3.75 -7.15
CA VAL A 190 -13.63 -3.13 -8.40
C VAL A 190 -15.11 -2.79 -8.32
N THR A 191 -15.89 -3.60 -7.61
CA THR A 191 -17.30 -3.30 -7.29
C THR A 191 -17.38 -2.03 -6.44
N ASP A 192 -16.63 -1.99 -5.35
CA ASP A 192 -16.73 -0.95 -4.33
C ASP A 192 -16.22 0.40 -4.88
N ASN A 193 -15.11 0.40 -5.65
CA ASN A 193 -14.63 1.58 -6.38
C ASN A 193 -15.66 2.17 -7.37
N ILE A 194 -16.51 1.33 -7.99
CA ILE A 194 -17.57 1.81 -8.89
C ILE A 194 -18.76 2.34 -8.08
N ILE A 195 -19.14 1.66 -7.00
CA ILE A 195 -20.22 2.09 -6.12
C ILE A 195 -19.87 3.46 -5.52
N ASP A 196 -18.72 3.62 -4.86
CA ASP A 196 -18.30 4.88 -4.23
C ASP A 196 -18.29 6.06 -5.20
N LYS A 197 -17.79 5.84 -6.43
CA LYS A 197 -17.76 6.88 -7.48
C LYS A 197 -19.16 7.41 -7.81
N TYR A 198 -20.20 6.57 -7.79
CA TYR A 198 -21.55 6.95 -8.22
C TYR A 198 -22.59 7.00 -7.09
N GLN A 199 -22.31 6.54 -5.87
CA GLN A 199 -23.28 6.47 -4.76
C GLN A 199 -23.85 7.86 -4.43
N TYR A 200 -23.00 8.89 -4.37
CA TYR A 200 -23.44 10.28 -4.21
C TYR A 200 -24.37 10.74 -5.35
N SER A 201 -24.12 10.29 -6.59
CA SER A 201 -25.02 10.60 -7.72
C SER A 201 -26.35 9.86 -7.59
N LEU A 202 -26.35 8.60 -7.16
CA LEU A 202 -27.59 7.85 -6.91
C LEU A 202 -28.42 8.53 -5.81
N LYS A 203 -27.82 8.84 -4.65
CA LYS A 203 -28.47 9.58 -3.55
C LYS A 203 -29.12 10.88 -4.04
N LEU A 204 -28.36 11.72 -4.75
CA LEU A 204 -28.82 13.02 -5.26
C LEU A 204 -29.95 12.91 -6.30
N PHE A 205 -29.90 11.94 -7.22
CA PHE A 205 -30.89 11.80 -8.29
C PHE A 205 -32.08 10.89 -7.93
N ALA A 206 -32.01 10.14 -6.84
CA ALA A 206 -33.13 9.36 -6.30
C ALA A 206 -34.04 10.16 -5.35
N GLY A 207 -33.57 11.30 -4.81
CA GLY A 207 -34.38 12.19 -3.96
C GLY A 207 -33.77 12.48 -2.59
N ASN A 208 -32.44 12.46 -2.45
CA ASN A 208 -31.71 12.52 -1.18
C ASN A 208 -32.01 11.33 -0.25
N LEU A 209 -31.74 10.11 -0.75
CA LEU A 209 -31.64 8.92 0.11
C LEU A 209 -30.47 9.12 1.08
N MET A 210 -30.75 9.10 2.38
CA MET A 210 -29.79 9.45 3.44
C MET A 210 -29.10 8.20 4.00
N THR A 211 -29.86 7.17 4.37
CA THR A 211 -29.34 5.95 4.99
C THR A 211 -29.02 4.84 3.98
N MET A 212 -28.25 3.83 4.38
CA MET A 212 -27.96 2.67 3.52
C MET A 212 -29.19 1.77 3.27
N PRO A 213 -30.06 1.48 4.27
CA PRO A 213 -31.32 0.75 4.04
C PRO A 213 -32.21 1.38 2.96
N GLU A 214 -32.36 2.71 2.95
CA GLU A 214 -33.12 3.43 1.90
C GLU A 214 -32.57 3.17 0.50
N ILE A 215 -31.24 3.17 0.34
CA ILE A 215 -30.57 2.93 -0.95
C ILE A 215 -30.81 1.50 -1.40
N ASN A 216 -30.63 0.52 -0.52
CA ASN A 216 -30.82 -0.89 -0.84
C ASN A 216 -32.29 -1.17 -1.18
N ASN A 217 -33.23 -0.60 -0.42
CA ASN A 217 -34.67 -0.70 -0.70
C ASN A 217 -35.04 -0.06 -2.04
N PHE A 218 -34.52 1.14 -2.36
CA PHE A 218 -34.72 1.79 -3.66
C PHE A 218 -34.14 0.97 -4.82
N ILE A 219 -32.98 0.33 -4.64
CA ILE A 219 -32.39 -0.56 -5.66
C ILE A 219 -33.29 -1.77 -5.91
N VAL A 220 -33.72 -2.46 -4.84
CA VAL A 220 -34.63 -3.61 -4.95
C VAL A 220 -35.94 -3.23 -5.62
N GLU A 221 -36.54 -2.10 -5.25
CA GLU A 221 -37.78 -1.60 -5.85
C GLU A 221 -37.62 -1.24 -7.33
N ARG A 222 -36.46 -0.69 -7.73
CA ARG A 222 -36.17 -0.42 -9.15
C ARG A 222 -35.88 -1.69 -9.95
N VAL A 223 -35.29 -2.73 -9.37
CA VAL A 223 -35.16 -4.03 -10.06
C VAL A 223 -36.53 -4.70 -10.24
N GLN A 224 -37.45 -4.53 -9.29
CA GLN A 224 -38.77 -5.19 -9.29
C GLN A 224 -39.90 -4.42 -9.99
N SER A 225 -39.75 -3.11 -10.23
CA SER A 225 -40.80 -2.24 -10.79
C SER A 225 -41.24 -2.61 -12.21
N GLU A 226 -42.54 -2.53 -12.49
CA GLU A 226 -43.16 -2.84 -13.80
C GLU A 226 -42.45 -2.16 -14.99
N GLU A 227 -42.11 -0.86 -14.88
CA GLU A 227 -41.42 -0.10 -15.94
C GLU A 227 -40.09 -0.73 -16.40
N ASN A 228 -39.42 -1.48 -15.50
CA ASN A 228 -38.14 -2.11 -15.77
C ASN A 228 -38.27 -3.59 -16.17
N LYS A 229 -39.47 -4.21 -16.11
CA LYS A 229 -39.66 -5.60 -16.56
C LYS A 229 -39.45 -5.79 -18.05
N GLU A 230 -39.52 -4.73 -18.86
CA GLU A 230 -39.15 -4.78 -20.28
C GLU A 230 -37.62 -4.80 -20.49
N ASP A 231 -36.87 -4.23 -19.54
CA ASP A 231 -35.46 -3.89 -19.66
C ASP A 231 -34.58 -5.15 -19.53
N GLU A 232 -33.79 -5.43 -20.56
CA GLU A 232 -33.04 -6.69 -20.73
C GLU A 232 -32.14 -7.03 -19.53
N LEU A 233 -31.58 -6.00 -18.88
CA LEU A 233 -30.71 -6.17 -17.72
C LEU A 233 -31.46 -6.64 -16.47
N ALA A 234 -32.72 -6.23 -16.29
CA ALA A 234 -33.53 -6.63 -15.13
C ALA A 234 -33.99 -8.08 -15.28
N LYS A 235 -34.41 -8.50 -16.49
CA LYS A 235 -34.73 -9.90 -16.83
C LYS A 235 -33.57 -10.83 -16.45
N LEU A 236 -32.38 -10.55 -16.99
CA LEU A 236 -31.18 -11.36 -16.76
C LEU A 236 -30.72 -11.40 -15.28
N LEU A 237 -31.13 -10.46 -14.43
CA LEU A 237 -30.91 -10.53 -12.98
C LEU A 237 -31.95 -11.42 -12.29
N LEU A 238 -33.23 -11.22 -12.58
CA LEU A 238 -34.32 -12.01 -11.98
C LEU A 238 -34.19 -13.49 -12.34
N ASP A 239 -33.88 -13.81 -13.60
CA ASP A 239 -33.67 -15.18 -14.10
C ASP A 239 -32.50 -15.90 -13.38
N ASN A 240 -31.49 -15.16 -12.93
CA ASN A 240 -30.29 -15.70 -12.25
C ASN A 240 -30.35 -15.63 -10.72
N LYS A 241 -31.54 -15.47 -10.12
CA LYS A 241 -31.79 -15.41 -8.67
C LYS A 241 -31.11 -14.22 -7.98
N PHE A 242 -31.61 -13.03 -8.29
CA PHE A 242 -31.22 -11.78 -7.64
C PHE A 242 -31.71 -11.70 -6.17
N ASP A 243 -30.93 -12.26 -5.25
CA ASP A 243 -31.20 -12.25 -3.80
C ASP A 243 -30.72 -10.96 -3.10
N MET A 244 -31.38 -9.82 -3.37
CA MET A 244 -31.33 -8.65 -2.50
C MET A 244 -32.65 -8.48 -1.74
N LYS A 245 -32.60 -8.70 -0.42
CA LYS A 245 -33.75 -8.54 0.48
C LYS A 245 -33.91 -7.06 0.84
N LYS A 246 -35.17 -6.58 0.92
CA LYS A 246 -35.45 -5.27 1.51
C LYS A 246 -34.99 -5.27 2.97
N ILE A 247 -34.27 -4.22 3.38
CA ILE A 247 -33.87 -3.99 4.76
C ILE A 247 -35.00 -3.22 5.43
N THR A 248 -35.86 -3.93 6.16
CA THR A 248 -36.81 -3.33 7.10
C THR A 248 -36.04 -2.86 8.33
N THR A 249 -35.97 -1.55 8.55
CA THR A 249 -35.48 -0.97 9.80
C THR A 249 -36.56 -1.08 10.88
N SER A 250 -36.76 -2.30 11.40
CA SER A 250 -37.57 -2.55 12.60
C SER A 250 -36.80 -2.07 13.83
N THR A 251 -37.14 -0.86 14.31
CA THR A 251 -36.45 -0.12 15.38
C THR A 251 -36.79 -0.60 16.79
N GLU A 252 -36.83 -1.92 17.02
CA GLU A 252 -37.33 -2.50 18.29
C GLU A 252 -36.36 -3.48 19.00
N ASP A 253 -35.42 -4.12 18.27
CA ASP A 253 -34.55 -5.20 18.82
C ASP A 253 -33.12 -4.75 19.21
N GLN A 254 -32.94 -3.52 19.71
CA GLN A 254 -31.77 -3.15 20.52
C GLN A 254 -32.20 -2.29 21.71
N LYS A 255 -32.36 -2.92 22.88
CA LYS A 255 -32.53 -2.22 24.16
C LYS A 255 -31.17 -1.70 24.64
N ALA A 256 -30.78 -0.55 24.12
CA ALA A 256 -29.53 0.12 24.50
C ALA A 256 -29.39 0.19 26.03
N THR A 257 -28.23 -0.24 26.53
CA THR A 257 -27.96 -0.30 27.98
C THR A 257 -27.85 1.12 28.53
N THR A 258 -28.93 1.61 29.16
CA THR A 258 -28.99 2.96 29.72
C THR A 258 -28.01 3.19 30.86
N ASN A 259 -27.47 2.14 31.47
CA ASN A 259 -26.56 2.21 32.60
C ASN A 259 -25.22 1.54 32.24
N ILE A 260 -24.11 2.19 32.59
CA ILE A 260 -22.72 1.73 32.45
C ILE A 260 -22.13 1.53 33.84
N ASN A 261 -21.53 0.36 34.08
CA ASN A 261 -20.66 0.16 35.25
C ASN A 261 -19.20 0.46 34.86
N TRP A 262 -18.55 1.38 35.57
CA TRP A 262 -17.15 1.75 35.39
C TRP A 262 -16.41 1.71 36.73
N ARG A 263 -15.60 0.67 36.96
CA ARG A 263 -14.95 0.39 38.27
C ARG A 263 -16.01 0.37 39.39
N SER A 264 -15.89 1.25 40.39
CA SER A 264 -16.83 1.44 41.49
C SER A 264 -18.05 2.32 41.15
N PHE A 265 -18.06 2.96 39.98
CA PHE A 265 -19.08 3.93 39.57
C PHE A 265 -20.15 3.28 38.67
N ASN A 266 -21.39 3.75 38.78
CA ASN A 266 -22.50 3.41 37.91
C ASN A 266 -23.04 4.71 37.31
N ALA A 267 -23.03 4.82 35.99
CA ALA A 267 -23.40 6.03 35.25
C ALA A 267 -24.55 5.76 34.27
N LYS A 268 -25.52 6.66 34.23
CA LYS A 268 -26.69 6.56 33.36
C LYS A 268 -26.52 7.44 32.12
N ILE A 269 -26.53 6.82 30.94
CA ILE A 269 -26.55 7.52 29.67
C ILE A 269 -27.94 8.15 29.48
N ILE A 270 -27.97 9.46 29.24
CA ILE A 270 -29.22 10.21 28.99
C ILE A 270 -29.55 10.21 27.49
N ASP A 271 -28.54 10.35 26.62
CA ASP A 271 -28.70 10.33 25.17
C ASP A 271 -28.74 8.91 24.59
N ALA A 272 -29.80 8.62 23.83
CA ALA A 272 -30.00 7.37 23.13
C ALA A 272 -29.04 7.17 21.95
N GLU A 273 -28.56 8.24 21.28
CA GLU A 273 -27.61 8.12 20.18
C GLU A 273 -26.22 7.73 20.70
N VAL A 274 -25.73 8.38 21.77
CA VAL A 274 -24.50 7.98 22.47
C VAL A 274 -24.59 6.52 22.94
N ALA A 275 -25.71 6.12 23.55
CA ALA A 275 -25.92 4.73 23.99
C ALA A 275 -25.85 3.74 22.82
N GLN A 276 -26.51 4.05 21.69
CA GLN A 276 -26.52 3.18 20.51
C GLN A 276 -25.13 3.05 19.85
N PHE A 277 -24.40 4.16 19.66
CA PHE A 277 -23.06 4.10 19.08
C PHE A 277 -22.05 3.42 20.02
N LEU A 278 -22.21 3.59 21.33
CA LEU A 278 -21.40 2.89 22.33
C LEU A 278 -21.65 1.38 22.30
N GLU A 279 -22.91 0.92 22.29
CA GLU A 279 -23.24 -0.52 22.20
C GLU A 279 -22.70 -1.13 20.89
N GLN A 280 -22.91 -0.45 19.75
CA GLN A 280 -22.34 -0.86 18.45
C GLN A 280 -20.81 -0.89 18.44
N GLY A 281 -20.15 -0.05 19.24
CA GLY A 281 -18.71 -0.09 19.46
C GLY A 281 -18.31 -1.29 20.33
N LEU A 282 -18.97 -1.48 21.48
CA LEU A 282 -18.64 -2.52 22.45
C LEU A 282 -18.84 -3.94 21.90
N SER A 283 -19.96 -4.19 21.19
CA SER A 283 -20.32 -5.48 20.61
C SER A 283 -19.36 -5.99 19.52
N ILE A 284 -18.54 -5.11 18.92
CA ILE A 284 -17.47 -5.52 18.02
C ILE A 284 -16.33 -6.11 18.84
N HIS A 285 -16.13 -7.42 18.76
CA HIS A 285 -14.94 -8.11 19.28
C HIS A 285 -13.93 -8.32 18.13
N PRO A 286 -12.89 -7.46 18.01
CA PRO A 286 -11.99 -7.50 16.87
C PRO A 286 -11.04 -8.71 16.94
N THR A 287 -10.95 -9.42 15.82
CA THR A 287 -10.02 -10.53 15.55
C THR A 287 -9.10 -10.23 14.35
N GLN A 288 -9.39 -9.16 13.60
CA GLN A 288 -8.65 -8.72 12.44
C GLN A 288 -8.43 -7.20 12.47
N ILE A 289 -7.32 -6.73 11.88
CA ILE A 289 -6.92 -5.31 11.85
C ILE A 289 -8.05 -4.36 11.40
N PRO A 290 -8.86 -4.64 10.36
CA PRO A 290 -9.95 -3.73 9.94
C PRO A 290 -11.08 -3.59 10.97
N GLN A 291 -11.33 -4.61 11.79
CA GLN A 291 -12.39 -4.59 12.81
C GLN A 291 -12.03 -3.63 13.96
N TYR A 292 -10.73 -3.44 14.26
CA TYR A 292 -10.30 -2.39 15.18
C TYR A 292 -10.65 -1.00 14.65
N THR A 293 -10.45 -0.72 13.36
CA THR A 293 -10.83 0.56 12.74
C THR A 293 -12.34 0.78 12.79
N GLN A 294 -13.14 -0.27 12.55
CA GLN A 294 -14.59 -0.19 12.67
C GLN A 294 -15.05 0.07 14.12
N LYS A 295 -14.43 -0.57 15.11
CA LYS A 295 -14.70 -0.35 16.54
C LYS A 295 -14.34 1.06 16.98
N LEU A 296 -13.14 1.54 16.63
CA LEU A 296 -12.68 2.89 16.93
C LEU A 296 -13.64 3.93 16.35
N LEU A 297 -14.01 3.83 15.06
CA LEU A 297 -14.93 4.78 14.41
C LEU A 297 -16.33 4.82 15.05
N ARG A 298 -16.79 3.77 15.74
CA ARG A 298 -18.05 3.79 16.51
C ARG A 298 -17.88 4.47 17.86
N LEU A 299 -16.80 4.17 18.58
CA LEU A 299 -16.49 4.75 19.88
C LEU A 299 -16.10 6.23 19.78
N GLU A 300 -15.34 6.63 18.74
CA GLU A 300 -15.01 8.02 18.41
C GLU A 300 -16.28 8.84 18.18
N LYS A 301 -17.28 8.30 17.46
CA LYS A 301 -18.59 8.97 17.29
C LYS A 301 -19.39 9.08 18.58
N ALA A 302 -19.36 8.06 19.43
CA ALA A 302 -19.99 8.13 20.75
C ALA A 302 -19.31 9.19 21.64
N LEU A 303 -17.99 9.38 21.51
CA LEU A 303 -17.24 10.45 22.16
C LEU A 303 -17.61 11.82 21.60
N ASP A 304 -17.59 12.02 20.28
CA ASP A 304 -17.94 13.28 19.62
C ASP A 304 -19.35 13.75 20.04
N LEU A 305 -20.33 12.83 20.03
CA LEU A 305 -21.71 13.12 20.45
C LEU A 305 -21.80 13.44 21.95
N HIS A 306 -21.08 12.72 22.81
CA HIS A 306 -21.09 12.97 24.25
C HIS A 306 -20.36 14.27 24.64
N GLU A 307 -19.29 14.65 23.94
CA GLU A 307 -18.62 15.95 24.12
C GLU A 307 -19.50 17.11 23.61
N ILE A 308 -20.26 16.91 22.51
CA ILE A 308 -21.31 17.87 22.08
C ILE A 308 -22.45 17.94 23.11
N TYR A 309 -22.88 16.81 23.68
CA TYR A 309 -23.90 16.78 24.73
C TYR A 309 -23.47 17.58 25.97
N ILE A 310 -22.23 17.36 26.45
CA ILE A 310 -21.65 18.14 27.54
C ILE A 310 -21.57 19.64 27.17
N ALA A 311 -21.08 19.98 25.98
CA ALA A 311 -20.95 21.38 25.56
C ALA A 311 -22.29 22.13 25.46
N ASN A 312 -23.40 21.43 25.19
CA ASN A 312 -24.73 22.02 25.10
C ASN A 312 -25.46 22.15 26.46
N HIS A 313 -25.04 21.41 27.50
CA HIS A 313 -25.69 21.36 28.81
C HIS A 313 -24.77 21.79 29.97
N GLY A 314 -23.52 22.19 29.69
CA GLY A 314 -22.50 22.50 30.70
C GLY A 314 -22.59 23.90 31.33
N ASP A 315 -23.34 24.82 30.72
CA ASP A 315 -23.46 26.22 31.16
C ASP A 315 -24.73 26.51 31.99
N GLN A 316 -25.53 25.50 32.33
CA GLN A 316 -26.77 25.65 33.10
C GLN A 316 -26.58 25.25 34.58
N ASP A 317 -26.10 26.19 35.40
CA ASP A 317 -26.20 26.15 36.88
C ASP A 317 -27.67 26.38 37.36
N ASP A 318 -28.64 25.77 36.68
CA ASP A 318 -30.08 25.99 36.89
C ASP A 318 -30.63 25.17 38.07
N VAL A 319 -30.30 25.63 39.29
CA VAL A 319 -31.07 25.71 40.57
C VAL A 319 -32.04 24.57 41.01
N ASP A 320 -32.19 23.46 40.29
CA ASP A 320 -33.05 22.32 40.68
C ASP A 320 -32.28 21.33 41.57
N GLU A 321 -32.60 21.36 42.86
CA GLU A 321 -31.97 20.68 44.01
C GLU A 321 -32.12 19.13 43.99
N MET A 322 -32.28 18.51 42.81
CA MET A 322 -32.60 17.09 42.63
C MET A 322 -31.69 16.31 41.66
N VAL A 323 -30.68 16.94 41.05
CA VAL A 323 -29.76 16.26 40.09
C VAL A 323 -28.28 16.61 40.30
N GLU A 324 -27.84 16.70 41.57
CA GLU A 324 -26.46 17.04 41.98
C GLU A 324 -25.37 16.26 41.21
N ASN A 325 -25.63 15.00 40.84
CA ASN A 325 -24.64 14.11 40.23
C ASN A 325 -24.58 14.16 38.68
N SER A 326 -25.29 15.09 38.01
CA SER A 326 -25.35 15.14 36.54
C SER A 326 -23.98 15.37 35.89
N SER A 327 -23.20 16.32 36.42
CA SER A 327 -21.85 16.64 35.91
C SER A 327 -20.88 15.48 36.13
N GLU A 328 -20.89 14.85 37.32
CA GLU A 328 -20.06 13.68 37.62
C GLU A 328 -20.39 12.50 36.71
N ASN A 329 -21.69 12.20 36.53
CA ASN A 329 -22.19 11.17 35.62
C ASN A 329 -21.67 11.38 34.18
N ASN A 330 -21.72 12.61 33.68
CA ASN A 330 -21.20 12.96 32.37
C ASN A 330 -19.67 12.77 32.25
N GLN A 331 -18.92 13.10 33.30
CA GLN A 331 -17.46 12.88 33.35
C GLN A 331 -17.11 11.38 33.42
N ILE A 332 -17.87 10.57 34.17
CA ILE A 332 -17.69 9.11 34.25
C ILE A 332 -17.94 8.45 32.89
N ILE A 333 -18.99 8.85 32.17
CA ILE A 333 -19.27 8.37 30.80
C ILE A 333 -18.13 8.77 29.85
N LEU A 334 -17.65 10.02 29.94
CA LEU A 334 -16.54 10.51 29.11
C LEU A 334 -15.24 9.71 29.35
N ALA A 335 -14.92 9.42 30.61
CA ALA A 335 -13.78 8.60 31.00
C ALA A 335 -13.91 7.15 30.51
N TYR A 336 -15.10 6.55 30.63
CA TYR A 336 -15.40 5.20 30.15
C TYR A 336 -15.23 5.07 28.62
N ILE A 337 -15.74 6.03 27.84
CA ILE A 337 -15.60 6.03 26.38
C ILE A 337 -14.11 6.20 26.00
N LYS A 338 -13.40 7.15 26.62
CA LYS A 338 -11.96 7.37 26.38
C LYS A 338 -11.12 6.15 26.73
N TYR A 339 -11.40 5.46 27.84
CA TYR A 339 -10.76 4.20 28.19
C TYR A 339 -10.97 3.12 27.12
N ASN A 340 -12.20 2.94 26.63
CA ASN A 340 -12.49 1.94 25.60
C ASN A 340 -11.81 2.24 24.25
N ILE A 341 -11.69 3.51 23.86
CA ILE A 341 -10.94 3.94 22.66
C ILE A 341 -9.44 3.63 22.81
N LEU A 342 -8.85 3.97 23.96
CA LEU A 342 -7.43 3.73 24.21
C LEU A 342 -7.11 2.24 24.34
N LEU A 343 -7.94 1.45 25.05
CA LEU A 343 -7.77 0.01 25.18
C LEU A 343 -7.91 -0.71 23.82
N THR A 344 -8.83 -0.26 22.97
CA THR A 344 -8.96 -0.73 21.58
C THR A 344 -7.72 -0.36 20.75
N SER A 345 -7.18 0.84 20.93
CA SER A 345 -5.97 1.31 20.24
C SER A 345 -4.72 0.55 20.66
N ILE A 346 -4.54 0.28 21.96
CA ILE A 346 -3.45 -0.55 22.49
C ILE A 346 -3.57 -1.98 21.96
N SER A 347 -4.77 -2.55 21.96
CA SER A 347 -5.01 -3.89 21.41
C SER A 347 -4.66 -3.98 19.92
N ARG A 348 -5.05 -2.98 19.12
CA ARG A 348 -4.68 -2.86 17.70
C ARG A 348 -3.17 -2.81 17.50
N GLU A 349 -2.46 -1.97 18.26
CA GLU A 349 -1.00 -1.84 18.15
C GLU A 349 -0.26 -3.09 18.66
N ARG A 350 -0.77 -3.78 19.69
CA ARG A 350 -0.26 -5.08 20.19
C ARG A 350 -0.36 -6.18 19.14
N ASP A 351 -1.46 -6.24 18.40
CA ASP A 351 -1.62 -7.22 17.31
C ASP A 351 -0.76 -6.88 16.10
N LEU A 352 -0.64 -5.60 15.74
CA LEU A 352 0.32 -5.15 14.72
C LEU A 352 1.77 -5.45 15.12
N PHE A 353 2.13 -5.29 16.41
CA PHE A 353 3.43 -5.69 16.95
C PHE A 353 3.67 -7.19 16.79
N SER A 354 2.68 -8.02 17.12
CA SER A 354 2.72 -9.47 16.91
C SER A 354 2.92 -9.83 15.44
N HIS A 355 2.21 -9.17 14.51
CA HIS A 355 2.41 -9.39 13.07
C HIS A 355 3.81 -8.96 12.60
N LEU A 356 4.35 -7.82 13.05
CA LEU A 356 5.71 -7.40 12.73
C LEU A 356 6.77 -8.33 13.34
N TRP A 357 6.57 -8.84 14.54
CA TRP A 357 7.46 -9.82 15.16
C TRP A 357 7.47 -11.17 14.40
N ASN A 358 6.30 -11.64 13.98
CA ASN A 358 6.18 -12.81 13.11
C ASN A 358 6.81 -12.60 11.72
N GLN A 359 6.92 -11.36 11.24
CA GLN A 359 7.73 -11.03 10.06
C GLN A 359 9.23 -11.01 10.41
N TRP A 360 9.63 -10.40 11.52
CA TRP A 360 11.03 -10.31 11.99
C TRP A 360 11.70 -11.68 12.08
N LEU A 361 11.02 -12.66 12.66
CA LEU A 361 11.49 -14.05 12.76
C LEU A 361 11.68 -14.74 11.39
N LYS A 362 11.00 -14.27 10.34
CA LYS A 362 11.07 -14.80 8.97
C LYS A 362 12.05 -14.05 8.06
N LEU A 363 12.72 -13.01 8.57
CA LEU A 363 13.69 -12.24 7.79
C LEU A 363 15.04 -12.97 7.64
N ASN A 364 15.36 -13.34 6.41
CA ASN A 364 16.73 -13.68 6.01
C ASN A 364 17.71 -12.53 6.35
N THR A 365 19.00 -12.85 6.40
CA THR A 365 20.04 -12.16 7.19
C THR A 365 20.41 -10.72 6.77
N SER A 366 19.67 -10.05 5.90
CA SER A 366 19.96 -8.69 5.43
C SER A 366 19.75 -7.63 6.54
N ILE A 367 20.86 -7.12 7.07
CA ILE A 367 20.88 -6.05 8.10
C ILE A 367 19.99 -4.84 7.73
N PRO A 368 19.93 -4.34 6.47
CA PRO A 368 19.03 -3.24 6.11
C PRO A 368 17.55 -3.57 6.32
N SER A 369 17.11 -4.78 5.96
CA SER A 369 15.72 -5.24 6.08
C SER A 369 15.31 -5.45 7.55
N LYS A 370 16.24 -5.89 8.39
CA LYS A 370 16.04 -5.90 9.84
C LYS A 370 15.97 -4.47 10.38
N LEU A 371 16.85 -3.55 9.94
CA LEU A 371 16.84 -2.17 10.41
C LEU A 371 15.56 -1.40 10.03
N THR A 372 14.94 -1.65 8.87
CA THR A 372 13.62 -1.08 8.55
C THR A 372 12.53 -1.65 9.46
N LYS A 373 12.49 -2.97 9.67
CA LYS A 373 11.49 -3.63 10.53
C LYS A 373 11.64 -3.26 12.02
N PHE A 374 12.86 -3.02 12.49
CA PHE A 374 13.11 -2.43 13.81
C PHE A 374 12.50 -1.03 13.93
N LYS A 375 12.64 -0.17 12.92
CA LYS A 375 12.03 1.18 12.93
C LYS A 375 10.50 1.13 12.94
N GLU A 376 9.90 0.19 12.20
CA GLU A 376 8.45 -0.05 12.22
C GLU A 376 8.00 -0.49 13.63
N MET A 377 8.64 -1.51 14.22
CA MET A 377 8.33 -1.97 15.58
C MET A 377 8.56 -0.89 16.64
N ALA A 378 9.63 -0.09 16.53
CA ALA A 378 9.92 1.00 17.46
C ALA A 378 8.86 2.12 17.40
N ARG A 379 8.27 2.38 16.21
CA ARG A 379 7.12 3.28 16.10
C ARG A 379 5.90 2.72 16.83
N ILE A 380 5.62 1.43 16.67
CA ILE A 380 4.48 0.77 17.36
C ILE A 380 4.69 0.79 18.89
N VAL A 381 5.88 0.48 19.39
CA VAL A 381 6.18 0.53 20.83
C VAL A 381 6.12 1.95 21.39
N LYS A 382 6.47 2.98 20.59
CA LYS A 382 6.24 4.38 20.97
C LYS A 382 4.74 4.72 21.04
N ASN A 383 3.93 4.25 20.08
CA ASN A 383 2.47 4.39 20.14
C ASN A 383 1.88 3.70 21.37
N LEU A 384 2.24 2.43 21.62
CA LEU A 384 1.83 1.66 22.81
C LEU A 384 2.21 2.39 24.11
N THR A 385 3.46 2.86 24.22
CA THR A 385 3.93 3.62 25.39
C THR A 385 3.07 4.87 25.62
N LYS A 386 2.73 5.62 24.56
CA LYS A 386 1.88 6.81 24.64
C LYS A 386 0.47 6.46 25.10
N TYR A 387 -0.19 5.51 24.43
CA TYR A 387 -1.56 5.12 24.78
C TYR A 387 -1.66 4.53 26.19
N LEU A 388 -0.62 3.82 26.67
CA LEU A 388 -0.57 3.34 28.05
C LEU A 388 -0.49 4.50 29.06
N SER A 389 0.36 5.51 28.84
CA SER A 389 0.34 6.73 29.69
C SER A 389 -0.99 7.47 29.62
N GLU A 390 -1.61 7.58 28.44
CA GLU A 390 -2.93 8.21 28.30
C GLU A 390 -4.05 7.45 29.03
N ILE A 391 -3.92 6.13 29.26
CA ILE A 391 -4.81 5.37 30.14
C ILE A 391 -4.49 5.64 31.62
N MET A 392 -3.20 5.67 32.00
CA MET A 392 -2.77 5.94 33.38
C MET A 392 -3.22 7.31 33.90
N GLU A 393 -3.42 8.27 33.00
CA GLU A 393 -3.91 9.63 33.28
C GLU A 393 -5.45 9.73 33.41
N LEU A 394 -6.23 8.65 33.15
CA LEU A 394 -7.70 8.69 33.23
C LEU A 394 -8.22 8.63 34.69
N PRO A 395 -9.29 9.38 35.02
CA PRO A 395 -9.95 9.27 36.31
C PRO A 395 -10.57 7.88 36.49
N GLY A 396 -10.40 7.30 37.68
CA GLY A 396 -10.76 5.91 37.98
C GLY A 396 -9.72 4.87 37.49
N VAL A 397 -8.67 5.28 36.77
CA VAL A 397 -7.45 4.46 36.56
C VAL A 397 -6.33 4.98 37.45
N TYR A 398 -6.13 6.30 37.51
CA TYR A 398 -5.13 6.94 38.38
C TYR A 398 -5.33 6.64 39.88
N SER A 399 -6.54 6.27 40.29
CA SER A 399 -6.89 5.94 41.69
C SER A 399 -6.69 4.46 42.06
N ASP A 400 -6.19 3.64 41.14
CA ASP A 400 -6.05 2.20 41.26
C ASP A 400 -4.55 1.84 41.16
N ASP A 401 -3.85 1.90 42.29
CA ASP A 401 -2.39 1.71 42.37
C ASP A 401 -1.93 0.36 41.79
N GLU A 402 -2.74 -0.69 41.98
CA GLU A 402 -2.45 -2.01 41.42
C GLU A 402 -2.53 -1.98 39.89
N LEU A 403 -3.64 -1.48 39.33
CA LEU A 403 -3.81 -1.32 37.89
C LEU A 403 -2.74 -0.41 37.28
N LEU A 404 -2.37 0.69 37.95
CA LEU A 404 -1.25 1.56 37.57
C LEU A 404 0.04 0.75 37.46
N SER A 405 0.37 -0.05 38.49
CA SER A 405 1.58 -0.88 38.49
C SER A 405 1.59 -1.92 37.36
N GLN A 406 0.44 -2.54 37.06
CA GLN A 406 0.29 -3.52 35.98
C GLN A 406 0.36 -2.87 34.58
N LEU A 407 -0.21 -1.66 34.41
CA LEU A 407 -0.06 -0.85 33.21
C LEU A 407 1.41 -0.45 33.00
N ASP A 408 2.12 -0.13 34.07
CA ASP A 408 3.54 0.24 34.00
C ASP A 408 4.44 -0.97 33.68
N LEU A 409 4.14 -2.14 34.23
CA LEU A 409 4.80 -3.40 33.86
C LEU A 409 4.55 -3.74 32.37
N CYS A 410 3.34 -3.51 31.87
CA CYS A 410 3.00 -3.67 30.45
C CYS A 410 3.77 -2.67 29.56
N ARG A 411 3.89 -1.41 29.99
CA ARG A 411 4.67 -0.34 29.34
C ARG A 411 6.16 -0.70 29.25
N LEU A 412 6.72 -1.19 30.35
CA LEU A 412 8.11 -1.66 30.46
C LEU A 412 8.35 -2.93 29.63
N TYR A 413 7.44 -3.90 29.64
CA TYR A 413 7.51 -5.14 28.88
C TYR A 413 7.73 -4.90 27.38
N PHE A 414 6.94 -4.03 26.74
CA PHE A 414 7.09 -3.75 25.30
C PHE A 414 8.41 -3.04 24.95
N GLN A 415 8.90 -2.17 25.84
CA GLN A 415 10.19 -1.49 25.66
C GLN A 415 11.36 -2.47 25.79
N LEU A 416 11.35 -3.33 26.81
CA LEU A 416 12.38 -4.36 26.99
C LEU A 416 12.35 -5.42 25.88
N PHE A 417 11.17 -5.84 25.41
CA PHE A 417 11.05 -6.75 24.28
C PHE A 417 11.67 -6.16 23.01
N LEU A 418 11.45 -4.87 22.72
CA LEU A 418 12.06 -4.20 21.57
C LEU A 418 13.59 -4.16 21.67
N ASN A 419 14.12 -3.84 22.86
CA ASN A 419 15.56 -3.77 23.10
C ASN A 419 16.23 -5.15 23.01
N THR A 420 15.62 -6.18 23.58
CA THR A 420 16.23 -7.53 23.76
C THR A 420 15.87 -8.54 22.66
N GLY A 421 14.77 -8.31 21.95
CA GLY A 421 14.35 -9.09 20.77
C GLY A 421 14.87 -8.54 19.44
N CYS A 422 15.15 -7.23 19.36
CA CYS A 422 15.54 -6.58 18.10
C CYS A 422 16.85 -5.78 18.18
N LEU A 423 17.01 -4.85 19.13
CA LEU A 423 18.15 -3.92 19.13
C LEU A 423 19.49 -4.60 19.47
N SER A 424 19.53 -5.37 20.55
CA SER A 424 20.65 -6.24 20.93
C SER A 424 21.08 -7.18 19.79
N VAL A 425 20.12 -7.84 19.13
CA VAL A 425 20.35 -8.71 17.97
C VAL A 425 20.98 -7.95 16.78
N LEU A 426 20.65 -6.66 16.60
CA LEU A 426 21.31 -5.82 15.59
C LEU A 426 22.78 -5.49 15.98
N TYR A 427 23.09 -5.27 17.25
CA TYR A 427 24.47 -5.08 17.73
C TYR A 427 25.29 -6.38 17.64
N GLN A 428 24.72 -7.50 18.07
CA GLN A 428 25.26 -8.86 17.93
C GLN A 428 25.59 -9.17 16.46
N SER A 429 24.69 -8.85 15.51
CA SER A 429 24.92 -9.03 14.06
C SER A 429 26.04 -8.16 13.46
N LYS A 430 26.59 -7.22 14.23
CA LYS A 430 27.72 -6.35 13.87
C LYS A 430 29.01 -6.67 14.66
N GLY A 431 29.02 -7.73 15.47
CA GLY A 431 30.15 -8.05 16.36
C GLY A 431 30.32 -7.07 17.53
N ARG A 432 29.31 -6.23 17.82
CA ARG A 432 29.31 -5.27 18.94
C ARG A 432 28.72 -5.93 20.19
N TYR A 433 29.45 -6.93 20.71
CA TYR A 433 28.97 -7.79 21.79
C TYR A 433 28.87 -7.08 23.14
N MET A 434 29.77 -6.13 23.43
CA MET A 434 29.72 -5.36 24.70
C MET A 434 28.42 -4.55 24.80
N GLU A 435 28.01 -3.92 23.71
CA GLU A 435 26.79 -3.12 23.63
C GLU A 435 25.53 -3.98 23.55
N ALA A 436 25.62 -5.15 22.91
CA ALA A 436 24.54 -6.15 22.95
C ALA A 436 24.34 -6.70 24.37
N LEU A 437 25.43 -6.99 25.10
CA LEU A 437 25.38 -7.50 26.48
C LEU A 437 24.86 -6.44 27.46
N ALA A 438 25.30 -5.19 27.33
CA ALA A 438 24.81 -4.08 28.15
C ALA A 438 23.29 -3.91 28.04
N LEU A 439 22.71 -4.08 26.84
CA LEU A 439 21.25 -4.06 26.63
C LEU A 439 20.52 -5.23 27.29
N TYR A 440 21.15 -6.41 27.44
CA TYR A 440 20.57 -7.53 28.18
C TYR A 440 20.66 -7.32 29.69
N VAL A 441 21.78 -6.81 30.22
CA VAL A 441 21.95 -6.51 31.66
C VAL A 441 21.01 -5.40 32.12
N ASP A 442 20.91 -4.29 31.37
CA ASP A 442 19.96 -3.20 31.63
C ASP A 442 18.51 -3.68 31.62
N ALA A 443 18.14 -4.57 30.68
CA ALA A 443 16.80 -5.14 30.63
C ALA A 443 16.51 -6.12 31.78
N HIS A 444 17.49 -6.93 32.18
CA HIS A 444 17.38 -7.84 33.33
C HIS A 444 17.11 -7.06 34.62
N GLN A 445 17.96 -6.08 34.92
CA GLN A 445 17.84 -5.24 36.11
C GLN A 445 16.51 -4.47 36.17
N ARG A 446 16.08 -3.86 35.05
CA ARG A 446 14.78 -3.15 35.00
C ARG A 446 13.59 -4.07 35.22
N LEU A 447 13.64 -5.30 34.69
CA LEU A 447 12.55 -6.27 34.84
C LEU A 447 12.50 -6.83 36.26
N GLU A 448 13.65 -7.19 36.85
CA GLU A 448 13.71 -7.68 38.23
C GLU A 448 13.30 -6.62 39.23
N ASN A 449 13.82 -5.38 39.10
CA ASN A 449 13.41 -4.26 39.95
C ASN A 449 11.90 -4.06 39.90
N LYS A 450 11.29 -3.97 38.70
CA LYS A 450 9.84 -3.72 38.59
C LYS A 450 8.98 -4.89 39.04
N LEU A 451 9.47 -6.14 38.97
CA LEU A 451 8.79 -7.29 39.57
C LEU A 451 8.92 -7.28 41.10
N SER A 452 10.06 -6.84 41.65
CA SER A 452 10.25 -6.70 43.11
C SER A 452 9.41 -5.55 43.72
N GLU A 453 9.12 -4.50 42.94
CA GLU A 453 8.18 -3.43 43.31
C GLU A 453 6.72 -3.91 43.37
N ILE A 454 6.35 -4.92 42.57
CA ILE A 454 4.96 -5.38 42.43
C ILE A 454 4.65 -6.57 43.35
N GLY A 455 5.65 -7.41 43.68
CA GLY A 455 5.44 -8.57 44.54
C GLY A 455 4.76 -9.73 43.81
N THR A 456 3.66 -10.24 44.36
CA THR A 456 2.92 -11.38 43.78
C THR A 456 1.83 -10.90 42.80
N LEU A 457 1.94 -11.28 41.53
CA LEU A 457 0.88 -11.09 40.54
C LEU A 457 -0.17 -12.21 40.68
N ASP A 458 -0.96 -12.15 41.75
CA ASP A 458 -1.97 -13.16 42.06
C ASP A 458 -3.24 -12.98 41.20
N GLU A 459 -3.66 -11.73 40.93
CA GLU A 459 -4.69 -11.39 39.94
C GLU A 459 -4.15 -10.40 38.89
N ILE A 460 -4.51 -10.59 37.62
CA ILE A 460 -4.13 -9.68 36.52
C ILE A 460 -5.37 -8.94 36.05
N LEU A 461 -5.45 -7.65 36.39
CA LEU A 461 -6.57 -6.75 36.09
C LEU A 461 -6.63 -6.34 34.61
N LEU A 462 -5.53 -6.55 33.87
CA LEU A 462 -5.44 -6.30 32.44
C LEU A 462 -5.89 -7.52 31.62
N PRO A 463 -6.50 -7.33 30.43
CA PRO A 463 -6.80 -8.43 29.51
C PRO A 463 -5.58 -9.31 29.25
N ALA A 464 -5.76 -10.63 29.37
CA ALA A 464 -4.69 -11.64 29.20
C ALA A 464 -3.97 -11.61 27.82
N SER A 465 -4.53 -10.89 26.85
CA SER A 465 -3.89 -10.56 25.58
C SER A 465 -2.73 -9.57 25.73
N LEU A 466 -2.85 -8.58 26.63
CA LEU A 466 -1.87 -7.51 26.84
C LEU A 466 -0.76 -7.92 27.81
N LEU A 467 -1.13 -8.51 28.95
CA LEU A 467 -0.20 -8.92 30.00
C LEU A 467 -0.57 -10.32 30.49
N SER A 468 0.44 -11.17 30.74
CA SER A 468 0.26 -12.47 31.41
C SER A 468 1.58 -12.93 32.02
N SER A 469 1.52 -13.75 33.08
CA SER A 469 2.72 -14.38 33.67
C SER A 469 3.55 -15.15 32.63
N ASN A 470 2.89 -15.82 31.68
CA ASN A 470 3.54 -16.50 30.56
C ASN A 470 4.36 -15.56 29.66
N TYR A 471 3.88 -14.33 29.40
CA TYR A 471 4.64 -13.34 28.62
C TYR A 471 5.83 -12.79 29.41
N ILE A 472 5.67 -12.54 30.72
CA ILE A 472 6.74 -12.07 31.61
C ILE A 472 7.86 -13.12 31.69
N GLN A 473 7.52 -14.38 31.98
CA GLN A 473 8.48 -15.49 31.98
C GLN A 473 9.13 -15.72 30.61
N GLY A 474 8.37 -15.53 29.52
CA GLY A 474 8.88 -15.58 28.16
C GLY A 474 9.88 -14.46 27.83
N LEU A 475 9.75 -13.30 28.47
CA LEU A 475 10.72 -12.21 28.38
C LEU A 475 11.96 -12.47 29.24
N GLN A 476 11.82 -12.91 30.50
CA GLN A 476 12.95 -13.31 31.36
C GLN A 476 13.84 -14.33 30.65
N LYS A 477 13.26 -15.45 30.20
CA LYS A 477 13.96 -16.50 29.44
C LYS A 477 14.58 -15.98 28.14
N ARG A 478 14.00 -14.95 27.49
CA ARG A 478 14.60 -14.30 26.30
C ARG A 478 15.82 -13.45 26.66
N ILE A 479 15.79 -12.76 27.80
CA ILE A 479 16.90 -11.93 28.29
C ILE A 479 18.09 -12.82 28.65
N GLU A 480 17.85 -13.87 29.46
CA GLU A 480 18.85 -14.85 29.88
C GLU A 480 19.53 -15.53 28.68
N ASN A 481 18.73 -16.16 27.79
CA ASN A 481 19.27 -16.88 26.63
C ASN A 481 19.95 -15.93 25.62
N GLY A 482 19.48 -14.68 25.51
CA GLY A 482 20.11 -13.65 24.68
C GLY A 482 21.47 -13.22 25.23
N GLY A 483 21.56 -12.93 26.53
CA GLY A 483 22.82 -12.61 27.22
C GLY A 483 23.83 -13.74 27.11
N ASN A 484 23.42 -14.98 27.45
CA ASN A 484 24.27 -16.17 27.35
C ASN A 484 24.77 -16.42 25.91
N SER A 485 23.90 -16.21 24.90
CA SER A 485 24.29 -16.30 23.48
C SER A 485 25.34 -15.25 23.09
N VAL A 486 25.20 -14.00 23.57
CA VAL A 486 26.18 -12.93 23.32
C VAL A 486 27.52 -13.21 24.00
N ILE A 487 27.51 -13.73 25.24
CA ILE A 487 28.73 -14.12 25.96
C ILE A 487 29.48 -15.23 25.20
N ALA A 488 28.79 -16.33 24.87
CA ALA A 488 29.40 -17.46 24.15
C ALA A 488 29.97 -17.07 22.78
N LEU A 489 29.31 -16.15 22.05
CA LEU A 489 29.81 -15.63 20.78
C LEU A 489 31.01 -14.69 20.96
N ALA A 490 31.03 -13.87 22.00
CA ALA A 490 32.17 -13.01 22.32
C ALA A 490 33.41 -13.82 22.70
N GLU A 491 33.24 -14.90 23.49
CA GLU A 491 34.32 -15.84 23.82
C GLU A 491 34.79 -16.62 22.59
N TYR A 492 33.88 -17.10 21.75
CA TYR A 492 34.22 -17.77 20.50
C TYR A 492 34.96 -16.85 19.52
N GLU A 493 34.56 -15.58 19.37
CA GLU A 493 35.32 -14.65 18.53
C GLU A 493 36.69 -14.31 19.15
N ARG A 494 36.77 -14.17 20.48
CA ARG A 494 38.05 -13.99 21.20
C ARG A 494 39.00 -15.18 21.00
N SER A 495 38.50 -16.41 21.00
CA SER A 495 39.32 -17.61 20.76
C SER A 495 39.72 -17.81 19.29
N ASN A 496 39.00 -17.21 18.34
CA ASN A 496 39.39 -17.17 16.92
C ASN A 496 40.33 -16.00 16.60
N ARG A 497 40.26 -14.89 17.34
CA ARG A 497 41.16 -13.73 17.18
C ARG A 497 42.57 -13.93 17.76
N SER A 498 42.84 -15.05 18.45
CA SER A 498 44.12 -15.30 19.13
C SER A 498 45.22 -15.88 18.23
N ASP A 499 45.01 -15.95 16.90
CA ASP A 499 46.05 -16.34 15.94
C ASP A 499 46.74 -15.12 15.31
N ASN A 500 48.00 -14.89 15.70
CA ASN A 500 48.89 -13.84 15.15
C ASN A 500 49.38 -14.13 13.70
N LEU A 501 48.61 -14.88 12.91
CA LEU A 501 48.90 -15.19 11.51
C LEU A 501 48.52 -14.00 10.63
N LYS A 502 49.51 -13.38 9.98
CA LYS A 502 49.26 -12.28 9.03
C LYS A 502 48.56 -12.87 7.81
N ARG A 503 47.69 -12.08 7.18
CA ARG A 503 46.84 -12.49 6.04
C ARG A 503 47.60 -13.11 4.86
N TYR A 504 48.89 -12.83 4.72
CA TYR A 504 49.76 -13.32 3.65
C TYR A 504 50.93 -14.17 4.18
N ASP A 505 50.89 -14.62 5.44
CA ASP A 505 51.88 -15.58 5.92
C ASP A 505 51.69 -16.91 5.19
N LEU A 506 52.80 -17.37 4.58
CA LEU A 506 52.92 -18.67 3.95
C LEU A 506 52.73 -19.78 4.99
N THR A 507 52.03 -20.84 4.62
CA THR A 507 51.94 -22.09 5.39
C THR A 507 53.30 -22.79 5.45
N VAL A 508 53.44 -23.78 6.34
CA VAL A 508 54.70 -24.55 6.46
C VAL A 508 55.09 -25.19 5.12
N ILE A 509 54.12 -25.72 4.37
CA ILE A 509 54.38 -26.28 3.04
C ILE A 509 54.72 -25.22 1.98
N GLU A 510 54.02 -24.06 1.96
CA GLU A 510 54.35 -22.95 1.03
C GLU A 510 55.70 -22.28 1.34
N LYS A 511 56.21 -22.39 2.59
CA LYS A 511 57.56 -21.94 2.95
C LYS A 511 58.66 -22.88 2.41
N LEU A 512 58.35 -24.16 2.23
CA LEU A 512 59.29 -25.24 1.94
C LEU A 512 60.01 -25.03 0.58
N ASP A 513 59.29 -24.52 -0.41
CA ASP A 513 59.83 -24.16 -1.73
C ASP A 513 60.70 -22.88 -1.72
N CYS A 514 60.52 -22.02 -0.71
CA CYS A 514 61.00 -20.63 -0.75
C CYS A 514 62.10 -20.30 0.27
N ARG A 515 62.15 -20.95 1.44
CA ARG A 515 63.02 -20.59 2.58
C ARG A 515 63.37 -21.80 3.45
N LYS A 516 64.45 -21.68 4.24
CA LYS A 516 64.70 -22.61 5.35
C LYS A 516 63.58 -22.48 6.38
N ILE A 517 63.00 -23.61 6.77
CA ILE A 517 61.99 -23.72 7.83
C ILE A 517 62.71 -23.72 9.19
N MET A 518 62.25 -22.87 10.12
CA MET A 518 62.69 -22.88 11.52
C MET A 518 61.69 -23.64 12.39
N PRO A 519 62.08 -24.20 13.55
CA PRO A 519 61.13 -24.89 14.45
C PRO A 519 59.93 -24.03 14.84
N THR A 520 60.13 -22.71 14.98
CA THR A 520 59.09 -21.71 15.28
C THR A 520 58.03 -21.55 14.18
N ASP A 521 58.31 -21.97 12.94
CA ASP A 521 57.34 -21.95 11.84
C ASP A 521 56.30 -23.07 11.95
N ILE A 522 56.58 -24.14 12.72
CA ILE A 522 55.79 -25.38 12.76
C ILE A 522 54.54 -25.21 13.64
N GLN A 523 53.58 -24.43 13.15
CA GLN A 523 52.28 -24.23 13.78
C GLN A 523 51.25 -25.20 13.19
N LEU A 524 50.66 -26.06 14.03
CA LEU A 524 49.65 -27.05 13.61
C LEU A 524 48.45 -26.44 12.85
N LYS A 525 48.10 -25.18 13.15
CA LYS A 525 47.02 -24.43 12.47
C LYS A 525 47.37 -23.95 11.05
N ASN A 526 48.66 -23.89 10.68
CA ASN A 526 49.14 -23.29 9.43
C ASN A 526 50.05 -24.24 8.62
N LEU A 527 49.84 -25.56 8.75
CA LEU A 527 50.62 -26.57 8.04
C LEU A 527 50.38 -26.55 6.52
N PHE A 528 49.12 -26.45 6.10
CA PHE A 528 48.67 -26.57 4.71
C PHE A 528 47.51 -25.59 4.39
N PRO A 529 47.42 -25.01 3.18
CA PRO A 529 46.34 -24.10 2.82
C PRO A 529 45.02 -24.83 2.52
N LEU A 530 44.21 -25.07 3.56
CA LEU A 530 42.88 -25.72 3.47
C LEU A 530 41.87 -24.97 2.57
N LYS A 531 42.17 -23.75 2.14
CA LYS A 531 41.42 -22.95 1.16
C LYS A 531 42.42 -22.20 0.27
N PRO A 532 42.16 -22.06 -1.05
CA PRO A 532 43.06 -21.35 -1.95
C PRO A 532 43.18 -19.87 -1.54
N LYS A 533 44.40 -19.44 -1.18
CA LYS A 533 44.73 -18.04 -0.91
C LYS A 533 45.08 -17.35 -2.24
N VAL A 534 44.46 -16.21 -2.55
CA VAL A 534 44.91 -15.36 -3.66
C VAL A 534 46.10 -14.54 -3.18
N LEU A 535 47.29 -14.82 -3.72
CA LEU A 535 48.53 -14.11 -3.41
C LEU A 535 48.87 -13.09 -4.51
N PRO A 536 49.42 -11.91 -4.16
CA PRO A 536 49.92 -10.96 -5.14
C PRO A 536 51.22 -11.47 -5.77
N VAL A 537 51.16 -11.89 -7.04
CA VAL A 537 52.34 -12.25 -7.83
C VAL A 537 52.97 -10.95 -8.36
N PRO A 538 54.29 -10.71 -8.19
CA PRO A 538 54.94 -9.56 -8.80
C PRO A 538 54.86 -9.65 -10.33
N SER A 539 54.71 -8.50 -11.00
CA SER A 539 54.81 -8.42 -12.45
C SER A 539 56.15 -9.01 -12.93
N LYS A 540 56.14 -9.76 -14.04
CA LYS A 540 57.37 -10.29 -14.64
C LYS A 540 58.41 -9.17 -14.79
N PRO A 541 59.70 -9.41 -14.47
CA PRO A 541 60.74 -8.40 -14.63
C PRO A 541 60.80 -7.95 -16.10
N THR A 542 60.97 -6.65 -16.32
CA THR A 542 61.08 -6.06 -17.65
C THR A 542 62.42 -6.41 -18.29
N LEU A 543 62.44 -7.55 -18.98
CA LEU A 543 63.58 -7.94 -19.82
C LEU A 543 63.55 -7.10 -21.11
N PHE A 544 64.55 -6.25 -21.30
CA PHE A 544 64.77 -5.56 -22.58
C PHE A 544 65.60 -6.47 -23.49
N ASP A 545 65.10 -6.73 -24.70
CA ASP A 545 65.91 -7.39 -25.73
C ASP A 545 66.91 -6.38 -26.33
N LEU A 546 68.06 -6.28 -25.69
CA LEU A 546 69.15 -5.41 -26.12
C LEU A 546 69.83 -5.90 -27.40
N ALA A 547 69.63 -7.17 -27.82
CA ALA A 547 70.26 -7.71 -29.02
C ALA A 547 69.69 -7.06 -30.30
N PHE A 548 68.41 -6.66 -30.28
CA PHE A 548 67.77 -5.96 -31.39
C PHE A 548 68.48 -4.63 -31.76
N ASN A 549 69.10 -3.95 -30.78
CA ASN A 549 69.86 -2.71 -31.00
C ASN A 549 71.13 -2.90 -31.86
N TYR A 550 71.60 -4.14 -32.01
CA TYR A 550 72.80 -4.48 -32.79
C TYR A 550 72.48 -4.98 -34.21
N ILE A 551 71.20 -5.01 -34.61
CA ILE A 551 70.78 -5.36 -35.98
C ILE A 551 71.00 -4.16 -36.91
N THR A 552 72.23 -4.00 -37.40
CA THR A 552 72.57 -3.02 -38.43
C THR A 552 72.33 -3.58 -39.82
N TYR A 553 71.39 -2.98 -40.56
CA TYR A 553 71.23 -3.23 -42.00
C TYR A 553 72.37 -2.57 -42.79
N GLU A 554 72.81 -3.22 -43.88
CA GLU A 554 73.80 -2.65 -44.80
C GLU A 554 73.25 -1.39 -45.46
N LYS A 555 74.04 -0.31 -45.46
CA LYS A 555 73.59 1.01 -45.92
C LYS A 555 73.67 1.10 -47.43
N GLN A 556 72.51 1.31 -48.07
CA GLN A 556 72.50 1.95 -49.40
C GLN A 556 72.97 3.39 -49.24
N GLU A 557 73.93 3.81 -50.06
CA GLU A 557 74.55 5.13 -49.95
C GLU A 557 73.62 6.25 -50.43
N THR A 558 73.19 7.10 -49.50
CA THR A 558 72.72 8.46 -49.80
C THR A 558 73.35 9.44 -48.81
N PRO A 559 73.83 10.61 -49.24
CA PRO A 559 74.66 11.49 -48.42
C PRO A 559 73.89 12.15 -47.26
N SER A 560 74.60 12.38 -46.16
CA SER A 560 74.08 12.97 -44.93
C SER A 560 73.57 14.41 -45.10
N PRO A 561 72.79 14.92 -44.13
CA PRO A 561 73.47 15.83 -43.21
C PRO A 561 73.17 15.61 -41.71
N GLN A 562 74.28 15.53 -40.96
CA GLN A 562 74.52 16.13 -39.64
C GLN A 562 73.63 15.76 -38.44
N VAL A 563 74.27 15.06 -37.50
CA VAL A 563 73.93 15.07 -36.07
C VAL A 563 73.93 16.51 -35.53
N LYS A 564 72.93 16.85 -34.71
CA LYS A 564 73.06 17.89 -33.69
C LYS A 564 72.72 17.31 -32.32
N ASN A 565 73.74 17.20 -31.48
CA ASN A 565 73.58 16.95 -30.05
C ASN A 565 73.09 18.23 -29.37
N SER A 566 72.10 18.13 -28.49
CA SER A 566 71.78 19.18 -27.52
C SER A 566 71.26 18.53 -26.23
N ILE A 567 72.18 18.15 -25.35
CA ILE A 567 71.87 17.86 -23.95
C ILE A 567 71.61 19.21 -23.27
N VAL A 568 70.44 19.38 -22.66
CA VAL A 568 70.18 20.43 -21.65
C VAL A 568 69.33 19.81 -20.56
N GLU A 569 69.81 19.89 -19.32
CA GLU A 569 69.08 19.52 -18.13
C GLU A 569 68.10 20.63 -17.73
N SER A 570 67.00 20.30 -17.06
CA SER A 570 66.67 20.93 -15.76
C SER A 570 65.34 20.45 -15.17
N ASN A 571 65.28 20.51 -13.84
CA ASN A 571 64.09 20.24 -13.04
C ASN A 571 63.04 21.36 -13.22
N SER A 572 61.76 21.02 -13.11
CA SER A 572 60.90 21.60 -12.06
C SER A 572 59.53 20.91 -11.98
N LEU A 573 58.93 20.96 -10.79
CA LEU A 573 57.50 20.70 -10.57
C LEU A 573 56.73 21.93 -11.12
N SER A 574 55.47 21.86 -11.55
CA SER A 574 54.35 21.53 -10.66
C SER A 574 52.97 21.42 -11.35
N GLN A 575 52.01 21.09 -10.50
CA GLN A 575 50.57 20.87 -10.65
C GLN A 575 49.74 21.77 -11.60
N ILE A 576 48.78 21.10 -12.26
CA ILE A 576 47.33 21.44 -12.33
C ILE A 576 46.93 22.86 -12.79
N SER A 577 46.26 22.95 -13.93
CA SER A 577 44.87 23.46 -14.02
C SER A 577 44.25 23.26 -15.41
N THR A 578 42.92 23.38 -15.47
CA THR A 578 42.08 23.17 -16.68
C THR A 578 41.70 24.48 -17.37
N SER A 579 41.69 24.53 -18.71
CA SER A 579 40.50 24.97 -19.49
C SER A 579 40.72 25.00 -21.03
N ASN A 580 39.63 24.66 -21.73
CA ASN A 580 39.11 25.09 -23.05
C ASN A 580 39.99 25.39 -24.29
N GLU A 581 39.50 24.90 -25.45
CA GLU A 581 39.34 25.54 -26.79
C GLU A 581 40.46 26.42 -27.41
N GLN A 582 40.75 26.43 -28.72
CA GLN A 582 40.20 25.83 -29.96
C GLN A 582 41.32 25.92 -31.06
N THR A 583 41.39 25.25 -32.22
CA THR A 583 40.51 24.42 -33.09
C THR A 583 41.29 23.13 -33.53
N GLY A 584 41.14 22.42 -34.67
CA GLY A 584 40.32 22.55 -35.90
C GLY A 584 40.73 21.59 -37.05
N LYS A 585 40.11 21.80 -38.24
CA LYS A 585 40.37 21.22 -39.59
C LYS A 585 40.45 19.68 -39.76
N GLU A 586 39.29 19.08 -40.07
CA GLU A 586 38.92 18.22 -41.24
C GLU A 586 39.92 17.26 -41.95
N PRO A 587 39.48 16.13 -42.59
CA PRO A 587 38.18 15.99 -43.27
C PRO A 587 37.39 14.64 -43.21
N LYS A 588 36.05 14.78 -43.05
CA LYS A 588 34.94 14.14 -43.81
C LYS A 588 34.85 12.59 -43.99
N LYS A 589 33.72 12.00 -43.56
CA LYS A 589 32.58 11.60 -44.46
C LYS A 589 31.31 11.04 -43.78
N LYS A 590 30.15 11.56 -44.24
CA LYS A 590 28.78 10.96 -44.35
C LYS A 590 28.05 10.35 -43.13
N ARG A 591 27.08 11.12 -42.60
CA ARG A 591 25.65 10.79 -42.29
C ARG A 591 25.00 12.05 -41.64
N GLY A 592 23.69 12.31 -41.67
CA GLY A 592 22.58 11.56 -42.24
C GLY A 592 21.20 12.17 -41.95
N PHE A 593 21.02 13.48 -42.18
CA PHE A 593 19.75 14.23 -42.34
C PHE A 593 18.51 13.76 -41.52
N LEU A 594 18.30 14.31 -40.31
CA LEU A 594 16.99 14.63 -39.68
C LEU A 594 17.15 15.05 -38.19
N SER A 595 17.78 16.20 -37.94
CA SER A 595 17.62 16.93 -36.68
C SER A 595 17.04 18.30 -37.00
N LEU A 596 15.73 18.43 -36.82
CA LEU A 596 14.94 19.61 -37.19
C LEU A 596 13.79 19.76 -36.19
N PHE A 597 13.54 21.01 -35.77
CA PHE A 597 12.50 21.42 -34.83
C PHE A 597 12.67 21.00 -33.37
N GLY A 598 13.67 21.62 -32.73
CA GLY A 598 13.48 22.16 -31.38
C GLY A 598 13.10 23.64 -31.47
N ARG A 599 12.04 24.04 -30.76
CA ARG A 599 11.71 25.40 -30.32
C ARG A 599 10.85 25.30 -29.06
#